data_AF-A0A090WYJ9-F1
#
_entry.id   AF-A0A090WYJ9-F1
#
_cell.length_a   1.000
_cell.length_b   1.000
_cell.length_c   1.000
_cell.angle_alpha   90.00
_cell.angle_beta   90.00
_cell.angle_gamma   90.00
#
_symmetry.space_group_name_H-M   'P 1'
#
loop_
_entity.id
_entity.type
_entity.pdbx_description
1 polymer ?
#
loop_
_entity_poly.entity_id
_entity_poly.type
_entity_poly.pdbx_seq_one_letter_code
_entity_poly.pdbx_strand_id
1 'polypeptide(L)'
;MGKHGECFFGCTNLEVIASDTPPNLNAVEYMWGAFRISGVTGQNTDFNSWDVSNVEAFSIMFEHSNFDANITSWDFSSMDVSRSADIFGREDGTGLSDLAPMSCLNTSLTLVGWADNVNTPSGYKMAVSDYLDARIVTSSVSELTDNKSWDIKIIDDGACSDSGIESEYFITTWEVEDETGLDITIPINDDYNYEYFIDWGGDGSALEFYTGSANYTYGIEGRYDVKIFGNFPAIQFNNEGENSDGVVVNKDKITEVKQWGGAIKWQSMSGAFFGCINLDVTATDIPNLENVTDMFAMFDRVKFFEGGNIGQWDVSNVTSLSHIFWGATSFNVDLGDWDVSNVTNMTEMFNSVAMDCNNYANTLIGWAEHEVSEGIVLSVHEYSDAAQAAVNTLTMDKNWTINGTEVTEAACNDTLSINDEVFSNTISVSPNPVTSLLTINGPAGFELKSASVYSIMGKQVLSTISTNIDTNNLPSGLYILKIENTEGQIAIKKIVKQ
;
A
#
# COMPACT_ATOMS: atom_id res chain seq x y z
N MET A 1 3.46 45.67 2.38
CA MET A 1 3.79 47.03 2.91
C MET A 1 2.64 47.52 3.79
N GLY A 2 2.83 47.60 5.11
CA GLY A 2 1.95 48.37 6.00
C GLY A 2 1.78 47.86 7.43
N LYS A 3 2.61 48.38 8.35
CA LYS A 3 2.42 48.53 9.81
C LYS A 3 2.65 47.31 10.72
N HIS A 4 3.92 47.09 11.09
CA HIS A 4 4.28 46.62 12.43
C HIS A 4 4.33 47.80 13.40
N GLY A 5 3.87 47.59 14.62
CA GLY A 5 4.01 48.54 15.72
C GLY A 5 2.95 48.32 16.80
N GLU A 6 3.37 47.61 17.85
CA GLU A 6 2.74 47.48 19.18
C GLU A 6 1.78 46.30 19.41
N CYS A 7 2.32 45.19 19.93
CA CYS A 7 1.62 44.41 20.96
C CYS A 7 2.66 43.99 22.04
N PHE A 8 3.06 44.94 22.89
CA PHE A 8 3.78 44.65 24.14
C PHE A 8 2.74 44.24 25.20
N PHE A 9 2.80 42.98 25.65
CA PHE A 9 1.96 42.34 26.67
C PHE A 9 0.45 42.23 26.35
N GLY A 10 0.01 41.08 25.84
CA GLY A 10 -1.39 40.65 25.97
C GLY A 10 -2.13 40.13 24.74
N CYS A 11 -1.47 39.92 23.60
CA CYS A 11 -2.13 39.33 22.43
C CYS A 11 -2.37 37.82 22.67
N THR A 12 -3.59 37.42 23.05
CA THR A 12 -3.93 36.03 23.42
C THR A 12 -4.38 35.16 22.25
N ASN A 13 -4.64 35.72 21.06
CA ASN A 13 -5.15 34.97 19.90
C ASN A 13 -4.61 35.58 18.60
N LEU A 14 -3.43 35.16 18.16
CA LEU A 14 -2.92 35.45 16.82
C LEU A 14 -3.09 34.17 16.00
N GLU A 15 -4.27 34.02 15.41
CA GLU A 15 -4.65 32.82 14.64
C GLU A 15 -4.07 32.95 13.23
N VAL A 16 -3.08 32.12 12.89
CA VAL A 16 -2.64 31.94 11.51
C VAL A 16 -3.49 30.84 10.90
N ILE A 17 -4.57 31.24 10.24
CA ILE A 17 -5.27 30.35 9.31
C ILE A 17 -4.33 30.22 8.12
N ALA A 18 -3.77 29.03 7.92
CA ALA A 18 -2.83 28.79 6.85
C ALA A 18 -3.49 29.13 5.50
N SER A 19 -2.98 30.16 4.85
CA SER A 19 -3.33 30.54 3.48
C SER A 19 -2.41 29.83 2.49
N ASP A 20 -2.83 29.71 1.23
CA ASP A 20 -2.09 29.11 0.09
C ASP A 20 -0.68 29.70 -0.18
N THR A 21 -0.24 30.70 0.58
CA THR A 21 1.11 31.29 0.50
C THR A 21 1.87 31.12 1.82
N PRO A 22 3.10 30.58 1.81
CA PRO A 22 3.91 30.41 3.01
C PRO A 22 4.21 31.75 3.69
N PRO A 23 4.04 31.89 5.02
CA PRO A 23 4.40 33.11 5.73
C PRO A 23 5.93 33.26 5.79
N ASN A 24 6.46 34.41 5.34
CA ASN A 24 7.85 34.78 5.62
C ASN A 24 7.93 35.33 7.06
N LEU A 25 8.51 34.56 7.98
CA LEU A 25 8.58 34.91 9.40
C LEU A 25 9.77 35.84 9.75
N ASN A 26 10.58 36.26 8.77
CA ASN A 26 11.77 37.09 9.00
C ASN A 26 11.47 38.50 9.52
N ALA A 27 10.23 38.97 9.41
CA ALA A 27 9.84 40.32 9.85
C ALA A 27 9.51 40.39 11.35
N VAL A 28 9.61 39.29 12.09
CA VAL A 28 9.16 39.19 13.48
C VAL A 28 10.35 39.24 14.45
N GLU A 29 11.20 40.25 14.29
CA GLU A 29 12.21 40.59 15.29
C GLU A 29 11.49 40.97 16.60
N TYR A 30 11.79 40.26 17.69
CA TYR A 30 11.25 40.45 19.05
C TYR A 30 9.85 39.88 19.34
N MET A 31 9.74 38.56 19.47
CA MET A 31 8.60 37.94 20.15
C MET A 31 9.04 37.04 21.29
N TRP A 32 9.16 37.61 22.48
CA TRP A 32 8.90 36.86 23.70
C TRP A 32 7.38 36.59 23.77
N GLY A 33 6.92 35.53 23.07
CA GLY A 33 5.63 34.87 23.32
C GLY A 33 4.37 35.35 22.57
N ALA A 34 4.40 35.63 21.25
CA ALA A 34 3.20 36.10 20.54
C ALA A 34 2.89 35.46 19.16
N PHE A 35 3.49 34.32 18.81
CA PHE A 35 2.96 33.46 17.73
C PHE A 35 2.39 32.20 18.37
N ARG A 36 1.10 31.93 18.20
CA ARG A 36 0.48 30.66 18.58
C ARG A 36 -0.28 30.14 17.39
N ILE A 37 0.16 29.03 16.83
CA ILE A 37 -0.58 28.34 15.78
C ILE A 37 -1.66 27.51 16.47
N SER A 38 -2.86 28.06 16.62
CA SER A 38 -4.01 27.34 17.19
C SER A 38 -5.00 26.95 16.10
N GLY A 39 -5.61 25.77 16.22
CA GLY A 39 -6.74 25.40 15.36
C GLY A 39 -6.37 24.96 13.94
N VAL A 40 -5.12 24.56 13.68
CA VAL A 40 -4.78 23.86 12.44
C VAL A 40 -5.39 22.45 12.51
N THR A 41 -6.61 22.34 12.00
CA THR A 41 -7.27 21.08 11.72
C THR A 41 -7.42 21.00 10.21
N GLY A 42 -6.41 20.44 9.54
CA GLY A 42 -6.40 20.30 8.09
C GLY A 42 -5.08 19.73 7.59
N GLN A 43 -5.16 18.60 6.89
CA GLN A 43 -4.04 17.99 6.18
C GLN A 43 -3.72 18.75 4.89
N ASN A 44 -3.24 20.00 4.89
CA ASN A 44 -2.68 20.58 3.65
C ASN A 44 -1.93 21.90 3.84
N THR A 45 -0.87 21.90 4.65
CA THR A 45 0.04 23.04 4.67
C THR A 45 1.46 22.53 4.58
N ASP A 46 2.11 22.79 3.46
CA ASP A 46 3.55 22.54 3.28
C ASP A 46 4.34 23.45 4.23
N PHE A 47 4.62 22.94 5.43
CA PHE A 47 5.45 23.63 6.42
C PHE A 47 6.92 23.64 6.02
N ASN A 48 7.39 22.72 5.17
CA ASN A 48 8.77 22.69 4.72
C ASN A 48 9.17 23.97 3.97
N SER A 49 8.21 24.60 3.30
CA SER A 49 8.39 25.88 2.60
C SER A 49 8.50 27.12 3.52
N TRP A 50 8.36 26.97 4.84
CA TRP A 50 8.40 28.10 5.77
C TRP A 50 9.84 28.56 6.03
N ASP A 51 10.05 29.86 5.90
CA ASP A 51 11.31 30.49 6.30
C ASP A 51 11.31 30.73 7.82
N VAL A 52 11.94 29.81 8.54
CA VAL A 52 12.04 29.78 10.01
C VAL A 52 13.37 30.31 10.53
N SER A 53 14.18 30.87 9.64
CA SER A 53 15.58 31.17 9.86
C SER A 53 15.85 32.24 10.93
N ASN A 54 14.82 32.99 11.35
CA ASN A 54 14.87 33.99 12.42
C ASN A 54 14.02 33.63 13.67
N VAL A 55 13.54 32.39 13.79
CA VAL A 55 12.72 31.96 14.93
C VAL A 55 13.59 31.76 16.18
N GLU A 56 13.31 32.49 17.26
CA GLU A 56 14.07 32.43 18.52
C GLU A 56 13.55 31.35 19.52
N ALA A 57 12.29 30.90 19.40
CA ALA A 57 11.71 29.89 20.32
C ALA A 57 10.59 29.05 19.64
N PHE A 58 10.97 27.91 19.07
CA PHE A 58 10.05 27.00 18.36
C PHE A 58 9.02 26.33 19.27
N SER A 59 9.44 25.89 20.46
CA SER A 59 8.57 25.22 21.46
C SER A 59 7.32 26.02 21.84
N ILE A 60 7.38 27.36 21.80
CA ILE A 60 6.25 28.25 22.12
C ILE A 60 5.31 28.41 20.92
N MET A 61 5.82 28.30 19.69
CA MET A 61 5.06 28.51 18.45
C MET A 61 3.89 27.53 18.30
N PHE A 62 4.12 26.30 18.73
CA PHE A 62 3.20 25.18 18.61
C PHE A 62 2.53 24.80 19.95
N GLU A 63 2.78 25.56 21.02
CA GLU A 63 2.22 25.27 22.34
C GLU A 63 0.68 25.23 22.30
N HIS A 64 0.10 24.09 22.71
CA HIS A 64 -1.33 23.76 22.64
C HIS A 64 -1.93 23.65 21.23
N SER A 65 -1.12 23.20 20.26
CA SER A 65 -1.57 22.90 18.89
C SER A 65 -1.64 21.39 18.63
N ASN A 66 -2.43 20.98 17.63
CA ASN A 66 -2.42 19.62 17.08
C ASN A 66 -1.39 19.53 15.94
N PHE A 67 -0.17 20.04 16.16
CA PHE A 67 0.86 20.09 15.14
C PHE A 67 1.46 18.70 14.90
N ASP A 68 1.18 18.15 13.73
CA ASP A 68 1.72 16.86 13.27
C ASP A 68 2.11 16.97 11.78
N ALA A 69 3.31 17.47 11.52
CA ALA A 69 3.81 17.71 10.17
C ALA A 69 5.27 17.29 10.00
N ASN A 70 5.63 16.86 8.80
CA ASN A 70 7.02 16.62 8.43
C ASN A 70 7.75 17.97 8.26
N ILE A 71 8.86 18.15 8.99
CA ILE A 71 9.69 19.37 9.00
C ILE A 71 11.18 19.05 8.74
N THR A 72 11.46 17.94 8.04
CA THR A 72 12.82 17.48 7.71
C THR A 72 13.65 18.51 6.96
N SER A 73 13.03 19.30 6.08
CA SER A 73 13.73 20.20 5.15
C SER A 73 13.76 21.67 5.58
N TRP A 74 13.42 21.97 6.83
CA TRP A 74 13.61 23.30 7.39
C TRP A 74 15.07 23.76 7.33
N ASP A 75 15.29 25.00 6.90
CA ASP A 75 16.60 25.63 6.88
C ASP A 75 16.86 26.43 8.17
N PHE A 76 17.89 26.00 8.88
CA PHE A 76 18.34 26.61 10.13
C PHE A 76 19.58 27.50 9.97
N SER A 77 20.06 27.70 8.73
CA SER A 77 21.34 28.35 8.43
C SER A 77 21.52 29.75 9.02
N SER A 78 20.44 30.49 9.29
CA SER A 78 20.51 31.82 9.90
C SER A 78 19.96 31.91 11.32
N MET A 79 19.68 30.79 11.98
CA MET A 79 19.22 30.82 13.38
C MET A 79 20.30 31.41 14.30
N ASP A 80 19.92 32.37 15.14
CA ASP A 80 20.81 32.91 16.18
C ASP A 80 20.94 31.91 17.34
N VAL A 81 21.98 31.08 17.25
CA VAL A 81 22.30 30.04 18.23
C VAL A 81 22.72 30.57 19.62
N SER A 82 22.91 31.88 19.77
CA SER A 82 23.40 32.48 21.02
C SER A 82 22.29 32.78 22.04
N ARG A 83 21.00 32.67 21.66
CA ARG A 83 19.88 33.23 22.43
C ARG A 83 18.87 32.24 22.98
N SER A 84 18.92 30.96 22.61
CA SER A 84 17.86 30.02 22.96
C SER A 84 18.39 28.59 23.09
N ALA A 85 18.47 28.09 24.32
CA ALA A 85 18.92 26.72 24.61
C ALA A 85 17.80 25.67 24.49
N ASP A 86 16.53 26.13 24.44
CA ASP A 86 15.32 25.32 24.59
C ASP A 86 14.40 25.43 23.35
N ILE A 87 15.02 25.44 22.17
CA ILE A 87 14.31 25.67 20.92
C ILE A 87 13.31 24.55 20.64
N PHE A 88 13.72 23.29 20.78
CA PHE A 88 12.91 22.11 20.44
C PHE A 88 12.35 21.38 21.67
N GLY A 89 12.65 21.86 22.89
CA GLY A 89 12.05 21.38 24.14
C GLY A 89 12.64 22.09 25.37
N ARG A 90 11.96 22.05 26.53
CA ARG A 90 12.46 22.63 27.79
C ARG A 90 13.37 21.65 28.54
N GLU A 91 14.27 22.19 29.38
CA GLU A 91 15.20 21.41 30.22
C GLU A 91 14.56 20.35 31.14
N ASP A 92 13.29 20.54 31.52
CA ASP A 92 12.56 19.59 32.37
C ASP A 92 12.00 18.38 31.59
N GLY A 93 12.09 18.40 30.26
CA GLY A 93 11.51 17.40 29.36
C GLY A 93 10.17 17.81 28.79
N THR A 94 9.60 18.96 29.16
CA THR A 94 8.35 19.44 28.57
C THR A 94 8.66 20.20 27.27
N GLY A 95 8.55 19.51 26.13
CA GLY A 95 8.92 20.02 24.81
C GLY A 95 7.88 19.70 23.74
N LEU A 96 8.27 19.67 22.45
CA LEU A 96 7.39 19.32 21.32
C LEU A 96 6.42 18.16 21.64
N SER A 97 6.86 17.12 22.35
CA SER A 97 6.01 16.00 22.79
C SER A 97 4.87 16.36 23.78
N ASP A 98 5.06 17.29 24.72
CA ASP A 98 4.07 17.63 25.76
C ASP A 98 3.15 18.80 25.38
N LEU A 99 3.60 19.64 24.44
CA LEU A 99 2.92 20.89 24.09
C LEU A 99 2.38 20.91 22.64
N ALA A 100 2.84 20.00 21.77
CA ALA A 100 2.49 19.92 20.34
C ALA A 100 2.79 18.52 19.76
N PRO A 101 2.00 17.48 20.07
CA PRO A 101 2.38 16.10 19.82
C PRO A 101 2.48 15.80 18.32
N MET A 102 3.71 15.87 17.79
CA MET A 102 4.03 15.25 16.51
C MET A 102 3.88 13.74 16.65
N SER A 103 3.34 13.09 15.64
CA SER A 103 3.33 11.63 15.57
C SER A 103 4.75 11.06 15.70
N CYS A 104 4.86 9.81 16.15
CA CYS A 104 6.17 9.15 16.21
C CYS A 104 6.83 9.06 14.83
N LEU A 105 6.06 8.97 13.76
CA LEU A 105 6.55 9.07 12.38
C LEU A 105 7.19 10.42 12.10
N ASN A 106 6.45 11.52 12.27
CA ASN A 106 6.99 12.85 11.97
C ASN A 106 8.15 13.23 12.89
N THR A 107 8.13 12.77 14.15
CA THR A 107 9.27 12.94 15.07
C THR A 107 10.50 12.18 14.59
N SER A 108 10.33 10.93 14.15
CA SER A 108 11.42 10.10 13.65
C SER A 108 12.00 10.67 12.34
N LEU A 109 11.14 11.05 11.39
CA LEU A 109 11.54 11.71 10.14
C LEU A 109 12.34 12.98 10.41
N THR A 110 11.81 13.86 11.28
CA THR A 110 12.46 15.12 11.66
C THR A 110 13.88 14.89 12.16
N LEU A 111 14.06 13.93 13.07
CA LEU A 111 15.38 13.59 13.61
C LEU A 111 16.35 13.10 12.53
N VAL A 112 15.87 12.32 11.55
CA VAL A 112 16.73 11.90 10.43
C VAL A 112 17.10 13.08 9.54
N GLY A 113 16.11 13.85 9.07
CA GLY A 113 16.38 14.99 8.19
C GLY A 113 17.32 16.00 8.82
N TRP A 114 17.20 16.23 10.13
CA TRP A 114 18.08 17.15 10.84
C TRP A 114 19.46 16.58 11.12
N ALA A 115 19.61 15.27 11.29
CA ALA A 115 20.93 14.64 11.34
C ALA A 115 21.71 14.87 10.04
N ASP A 116 21.07 14.67 8.89
CA ASP A 116 21.68 14.81 7.56
C ASP A 116 21.87 16.27 7.11
N ASN A 117 21.08 17.20 7.65
CA ASN A 117 21.16 18.60 7.29
C ASN A 117 22.42 19.27 7.90
N VAL A 118 23.33 19.71 7.02
CA VAL A 118 24.59 20.39 7.39
C VAL A 118 24.37 21.71 8.13
N ASN A 119 23.22 22.36 7.93
CA ASN A 119 22.85 23.60 8.59
C ASN A 119 22.17 23.37 9.94
N THR A 120 21.85 22.12 10.31
CA THR A 120 21.30 21.82 11.63
C THR A 120 22.25 22.31 12.72
N PRO A 121 21.80 23.22 13.59
CA PRO A 121 22.63 23.83 14.62
C PRO A 121 23.15 22.82 15.63
N SER A 122 24.24 23.16 16.31
CA SER A 122 24.84 22.30 17.35
C SER A 122 24.49 22.77 18.77
N GLY A 123 24.47 21.86 19.74
CA GLY A 123 24.36 22.20 21.17
C GLY A 123 22.95 22.38 21.71
N TYR A 124 21.95 21.72 21.11
CA TYR A 124 20.53 21.90 21.44
C TYR A 124 19.95 20.80 22.30
N LYS A 125 18.93 21.15 23.08
CA LYS A 125 18.15 20.20 23.86
C LYS A 125 16.85 19.84 23.13
N MET A 126 16.53 18.55 23.09
CA MET A 126 15.26 18.06 22.56
C MET A 126 14.71 16.96 23.45
N ALA A 127 13.39 16.99 23.69
CA ALA A 127 12.67 15.90 24.31
C ALA A 127 11.92 15.12 23.21
N VAL A 128 12.08 13.81 23.20
CA VAL A 128 11.42 12.89 22.24
C VAL A 128 10.77 11.76 23.02
N SER A 129 9.64 11.23 22.53
CA SER A 129 8.98 10.08 23.16
C SER A 129 9.85 8.81 23.03
N ASP A 130 9.74 7.88 23.98
CA ASP A 130 10.49 6.59 24.06
C ASP A 130 10.12 5.54 23.00
N TYR A 131 9.23 5.92 22.08
CA TYR A 131 8.67 5.05 21.04
C TYR A 131 9.07 5.48 19.63
N LEU A 132 10.23 6.13 19.53
CA LEU A 132 10.95 6.27 18.27
C LEU A 132 11.31 4.87 17.75
N ASP A 133 11.07 4.59 16.45
CA ASP A 133 11.58 3.34 15.88
C ASP A 133 13.10 3.38 15.95
N ALA A 134 13.69 2.55 16.82
CA ALA A 134 15.12 2.55 17.07
C ALA A 134 15.94 2.35 15.78
N ARG A 135 15.37 1.76 14.73
CA ARG A 135 16.02 1.61 13.42
C ARG A 135 16.03 2.89 12.59
N ILE A 136 15.09 3.81 12.82
CA ILE A 136 15.04 5.13 12.17
C ILE A 136 16.05 6.07 12.81
N VAL A 137 16.17 6.02 14.14
CA VAL A 137 16.78 7.13 14.87
C VAL A 137 18.07 6.79 15.59
N THR A 138 18.52 5.54 15.67
CA THR A 138 19.79 5.25 16.38
C THR A 138 20.99 5.97 15.75
N SER A 139 21.15 5.91 14.42
CA SER A 139 22.23 6.62 13.71
C SER A 139 22.01 8.13 13.74
N SER A 140 20.79 8.60 13.49
CA SER A 140 20.44 10.02 13.44
C SER A 140 20.57 10.70 14.81
N VAL A 141 20.12 10.03 15.88
CA VAL A 141 20.34 10.46 17.27
C VAL A 141 21.83 10.49 17.57
N SER A 142 22.59 9.46 17.18
CA SER A 142 24.05 9.47 17.38
C SER A 142 24.73 10.61 16.63
N GLU A 143 24.33 10.92 15.39
CA GLU A 143 24.83 12.08 14.64
C GLU A 143 24.50 13.40 15.35
N LEU A 144 23.25 13.55 15.81
CA LEU A 144 22.80 14.73 16.53
C LEU A 144 23.54 14.88 17.88
N THR A 145 23.71 13.81 18.66
CA THR A 145 24.36 13.84 19.97
C THR A 145 25.88 13.95 19.88
N ASP A 146 26.51 13.14 19.03
CA ASP A 146 27.97 12.98 19.03
C ASP A 146 28.65 14.04 18.16
N ASN A 147 28.08 14.33 16.98
CA ASN A 147 28.69 15.26 16.03
C ASN A 147 28.10 16.67 16.12
N LYS A 148 26.80 16.79 16.42
CA LYS A 148 26.14 18.09 16.61
C LYS A 148 25.96 18.46 18.09
N SER A 149 26.41 17.64 19.04
CA SER A 149 26.35 17.95 20.50
C SER A 149 24.95 18.23 21.04
N TRP A 150 23.92 17.59 20.48
CA TRP A 150 22.56 17.66 21.02
C TRP A 150 22.43 16.86 22.32
N ASP A 151 21.58 17.34 23.22
CA ASP A 151 21.13 16.66 24.44
C ASP A 151 19.70 16.19 24.20
N ILE A 152 19.57 14.97 23.68
CA ILE A 152 18.28 14.36 23.36
C ILE A 152 17.83 13.51 24.56
N LYS A 153 16.75 13.95 25.21
CA LYS A 153 16.12 13.24 26.31
C LYS A 153 14.94 12.42 25.78
N ILE A 154 15.05 11.10 25.91
CA ILE A 154 13.98 10.18 25.60
C ILE A 154 13.03 10.08 26.80
N ILE A 155 11.72 10.25 26.59
CA ILE A 155 10.69 10.30 27.63
C ILE A 155 9.69 9.17 27.43
N ASP A 156 9.57 8.29 28.42
CA ASP A 156 8.55 7.24 28.50
C ASP A 156 7.19 7.89 28.86
N ASP A 157 6.46 8.36 27.85
CA ASP A 157 5.18 9.05 27.99
C ASP A 157 3.95 8.21 27.59
N GLY A 158 4.16 6.96 27.15
CA GLY A 158 3.09 6.04 26.76
C GLY A 158 2.26 6.49 25.55
N ALA A 159 2.71 7.50 24.77
CA ALA A 159 1.91 8.12 23.71
C ALA A 159 1.96 7.40 22.35
N CYS A 160 2.88 6.45 22.15
CA CYS A 160 2.92 5.61 20.95
C CYS A 160 3.12 4.16 21.37
N SER A 161 2.19 3.27 21.07
CA SER A 161 2.51 1.84 21.10
C SER A 161 3.16 1.46 19.77
N ASP A 162 4.15 0.56 19.78
CA ASP A 162 4.76 -0.06 18.58
C ASP A 162 3.71 -0.52 17.54
N SER A 163 2.51 -0.85 18.00
CA SER A 163 1.38 -1.23 17.14
C SER A 163 0.84 -0.11 16.24
N GLY A 164 1.19 1.16 16.48
CA GLY A 164 0.70 2.32 15.73
C GLY A 164 1.56 2.71 14.54
N ILE A 165 2.89 2.54 14.61
CA ILE A 165 3.79 2.81 13.48
C ILE A 165 3.72 1.71 12.42
N GLU A 166 3.50 0.46 12.83
CA GLU A 166 3.47 -0.65 11.88
C GLU A 166 2.38 -0.46 10.82
N SER A 167 1.22 0.12 11.15
CA SER A 167 0.16 0.46 10.20
C SER A 167 0.50 1.61 9.25
N GLU A 168 1.55 2.38 9.52
CA GLU A 168 1.97 3.52 8.69
C GLU A 168 2.83 3.09 7.49
N TYR A 169 3.49 1.93 7.56
CA TYR A 169 4.35 1.43 6.50
C TYR A 169 3.56 0.95 5.29
N PHE A 170 4.01 1.30 4.10
CA PHE A 170 3.68 0.50 2.91
C PHE A 170 4.53 -0.77 2.94
N ILE A 171 3.89 -1.94 2.98
CA ILE A 171 4.59 -3.22 3.14
C ILE A 171 4.35 -4.11 1.94
N THR A 172 5.44 -4.54 1.32
CA THR A 172 5.44 -5.47 0.19
C THR A 172 6.33 -6.67 0.47
N THR A 173 6.03 -7.80 -0.16
CA THR A 173 6.88 -8.98 -0.08
C THR A 173 7.53 -9.28 -1.40
N TRP A 174 8.84 -9.50 -1.35
CA TRP A 174 9.70 -9.78 -2.49
C TRP A 174 10.34 -11.15 -2.35
N GLU A 175 10.47 -11.87 -3.46
CA GLU A 175 11.14 -13.16 -3.54
C GLU A 175 12.32 -13.06 -4.52
N VAL A 176 13.50 -13.43 -4.04
CA VAL A 176 14.75 -13.41 -4.80
C VAL A 176 15.43 -14.77 -4.75
N GLU A 177 15.97 -15.21 -5.89
CA GLU A 177 16.64 -16.50 -6.05
C GLU A 177 18.03 -16.31 -6.68
N ASP A 178 18.99 -17.17 -6.34
CA ASP A 178 20.35 -17.10 -6.89
C ASP A 178 20.35 -17.18 -8.43
N GLU A 179 19.45 -17.98 -9.02
CA GLU A 179 19.37 -18.15 -10.47
C GLU A 179 18.79 -16.95 -11.22
N THR A 180 17.97 -16.13 -10.55
CA THR A 180 17.22 -15.01 -11.15
C THR A 180 17.75 -13.63 -10.73
N GLY A 181 18.69 -13.61 -9.79
CA GLY A 181 19.34 -12.42 -9.26
C GLY A 181 18.78 -12.03 -7.89
N LEU A 182 19.70 -11.70 -6.97
CA LEU A 182 19.38 -11.30 -5.59
C LEU A 182 19.05 -9.82 -5.45
N ASP A 183 18.99 -9.08 -6.55
CA ASP A 183 18.71 -7.66 -6.58
C ASP A 183 17.22 -7.35 -6.78
N ILE A 184 16.75 -6.33 -6.08
CA ILE A 184 15.43 -5.72 -6.30
C ILE A 184 15.59 -4.21 -6.47
N THR A 185 14.64 -3.63 -7.18
CA THR A 185 14.50 -2.19 -7.38
C THR A 185 13.13 -1.76 -6.91
N ILE A 186 13.04 -0.68 -6.13
CA ILE A 186 11.79 0.04 -5.90
C ILE A 186 11.66 1.10 -7.01
N PRO A 187 10.78 0.90 -8.01
CA PRO A 187 10.66 1.82 -9.11
C PRO A 187 9.75 2.99 -8.75
N ILE A 188 10.14 4.19 -9.17
CA ILE A 188 9.41 5.43 -8.89
C ILE A 188 8.90 6.06 -10.18
N ASN A 189 8.02 7.06 -10.03
CA ASN A 189 7.63 7.96 -11.11
C ASN A 189 8.38 9.29 -10.96
N ASP A 190 9.28 9.59 -11.89
CA ASP A 190 10.14 10.78 -11.86
C ASP A 190 9.38 12.13 -11.91
N ASP A 191 8.06 12.12 -12.15
CA ASP A 191 7.20 13.32 -12.11
C ASP A 191 6.94 13.82 -10.67
N TYR A 192 7.26 13.03 -9.65
CA TYR A 192 7.02 13.37 -8.25
C TYR A 192 8.32 13.52 -7.45
N ASN A 193 8.24 14.25 -6.33
CA ASN A 193 9.34 14.36 -5.37
C ASN A 193 9.25 13.26 -4.31
N TYR A 194 10.37 12.62 -4.02
CA TYR A 194 10.47 11.52 -3.08
C TYR A 194 11.37 11.90 -1.91
N GLU A 195 10.94 11.58 -0.70
CA GLU A 195 11.74 11.67 0.53
C GLU A 195 11.27 10.55 1.45
N TYR A 196 11.82 9.36 1.26
CA TYR A 196 11.31 8.14 1.88
C TYR A 196 12.44 7.26 2.37
N PHE A 197 12.06 6.30 3.19
CA PHE A 197 12.95 5.38 3.84
C PHE A 197 12.49 3.96 3.61
N ILE A 198 13.45 3.05 3.56
CA ILE A 198 13.20 1.64 3.26
C ILE A 198 13.85 0.76 4.34
N ASP A 199 13.05 -0.16 4.88
CA ASP A 199 13.52 -1.39 5.54
C ASP A 199 13.51 -2.49 4.49
N TRP A 200 14.69 -2.96 4.09
CA TRP A 200 14.80 -4.04 3.10
C TRP A 200 14.44 -5.42 3.68
N GLY A 201 14.27 -5.53 5.00
CA GLY A 201 14.00 -6.77 5.70
C GLY A 201 15.21 -7.74 5.74
N GLY A 202 15.07 -8.80 6.52
CA GLY A 202 15.95 -9.98 6.43
C GLY A 202 17.22 -10.02 7.29
N ASP A 203 17.69 -8.91 7.86
CA ASP A 203 18.96 -8.90 8.61
C ASP A 203 19.06 -7.91 9.79
N GLY A 204 18.03 -7.11 10.04
CA GLY A 204 18.07 -6.07 11.06
C GLY A 204 18.91 -4.85 10.67
N SER A 205 19.12 -4.64 9.37
CA SER A 205 19.69 -3.41 8.81
C SER A 205 18.99 -2.15 9.31
N ALA A 206 19.77 -1.06 9.36
CA ALA A 206 19.21 0.27 9.58
C ALA A 206 18.38 0.70 8.35
N LEU A 207 17.43 1.60 8.59
CA LEU A 207 16.63 2.18 7.52
C LEU A 207 17.48 3.07 6.63
N GLU A 208 17.25 2.99 5.32
CA GLU A 208 18.02 3.73 4.32
C GLU A 208 17.16 4.82 3.68
N PHE A 209 17.71 6.03 3.54
CA PHE A 209 17.02 7.19 2.96
C PHE A 209 17.20 7.27 1.44
N TYR A 210 16.10 7.59 0.75
CA TYR A 210 16.06 7.72 -0.70
C TYR A 210 15.24 8.93 -1.15
N THR A 211 15.71 9.55 -2.24
CA THR A 211 15.00 10.63 -2.97
C THR A 211 14.71 10.27 -4.43
N GLY A 212 15.05 9.05 -4.83
CA GLY A 212 14.89 8.52 -6.18
C GLY A 212 14.62 7.03 -6.13
N SER A 213 14.74 6.33 -7.27
CA SER A 213 14.65 4.87 -7.30
C SER A 213 15.73 4.24 -6.41
N ALA A 214 15.32 3.23 -5.63
CA ALA A 214 16.18 2.53 -4.70
C ALA A 214 16.52 1.12 -5.21
N ASN A 215 17.74 0.65 -4.99
CA ASN A 215 18.21 -0.67 -5.41
C ASN A 215 18.88 -1.36 -4.23
N TYR A 216 18.57 -2.64 -4.03
CA TYR A 216 19.17 -3.45 -2.97
C TYR A 216 19.56 -4.82 -3.50
N THR A 217 20.62 -5.41 -2.97
CA THR A 217 21.05 -6.76 -3.33
C THR A 217 21.20 -7.60 -2.06
N TYR A 218 20.35 -8.61 -1.93
CA TYR A 218 20.39 -9.53 -0.80
C TYR A 218 21.63 -10.44 -0.87
N GLY A 219 22.10 -10.86 0.30
CA GLY A 219 23.24 -11.78 0.40
C GLY A 219 22.87 -13.26 0.22
N ILE A 220 21.60 -13.59 0.36
CA ILE A 220 21.05 -14.95 0.24
C ILE A 220 19.68 -14.91 -0.44
N GLU A 221 19.35 -15.96 -1.17
CA GLU A 221 17.99 -16.19 -1.66
C GLU A 221 16.97 -16.23 -0.52
N GLY A 222 15.74 -15.79 -0.80
CA GLY A 222 14.69 -15.80 0.20
C GLY A 222 13.52 -14.89 -0.11
N ARG A 223 12.59 -14.86 0.85
CA ARG A 223 11.40 -14.03 0.85
C ARG A 223 11.56 -12.94 1.91
N TYR A 224 11.41 -11.68 1.50
CA TYR A 224 11.70 -10.50 2.32
C TYR A 224 10.52 -9.55 2.33
N ASP A 225 10.15 -9.08 3.52
CA ASP A 225 9.18 -8.00 3.67
C ASP A 225 9.91 -6.66 3.64
N VAL A 226 9.64 -5.89 2.60
CA VAL A 226 10.15 -4.54 2.41
C VAL A 226 9.13 -3.56 2.97
N LYS A 227 9.57 -2.69 3.88
CA LYS A 227 8.71 -1.66 4.51
C LYS A 227 9.16 -0.27 4.06
N ILE A 228 8.22 0.53 3.58
CA ILE A 228 8.47 1.88 3.08
C ILE A 228 7.68 2.88 3.93
N PHE A 229 8.32 4.00 4.29
CA PHE A 229 7.66 5.13 4.96
C PHE A 229 8.24 6.47 4.50
N GLY A 230 7.50 7.55 4.77
CA GLY A 230 7.86 8.91 4.37
C GLY A 230 7.07 9.37 3.15
N ASN A 231 7.58 10.37 2.44
CA ASN A 231 6.96 10.89 1.23
C ASN A 231 7.25 9.96 0.04
N PHE A 232 6.33 9.02 -0.19
CA PHE A 232 6.37 8.03 -1.26
C PHE A 232 5.10 8.15 -2.13
N PRO A 233 5.04 9.12 -3.05
CA PRO A 233 3.80 9.53 -3.73
C PRO A 233 3.30 8.56 -4.81
N ALA A 234 4.19 7.73 -5.38
CA ALA A 234 3.84 6.74 -6.40
C ALA A 234 4.90 5.63 -6.47
N ILE A 235 4.46 4.41 -6.78
CA ILE A 235 5.30 3.32 -7.26
C ILE A 235 4.91 3.06 -8.72
N GLN A 236 5.84 2.68 -9.61
CA GLN A 236 5.53 2.59 -11.04
C GLN A 236 6.35 1.54 -11.78
N PHE A 237 5.74 0.40 -12.14
CA PHE A 237 6.39 -0.70 -12.90
C PHE A 237 6.16 -0.66 -14.42
N ASN A 238 5.25 0.18 -14.91
CA ASN A 238 4.95 0.26 -16.35
C ASN A 238 6.10 0.84 -17.21
N ASN A 239 7.14 1.41 -16.58
CA ASN A 239 8.37 1.84 -17.24
C ASN A 239 9.39 0.70 -17.43
N GLU A 240 9.14 -0.46 -16.83
CA GLU A 240 9.96 -1.66 -17.05
C GLU A 240 9.55 -2.33 -18.36
N GLY A 241 10.54 -2.77 -19.16
CA GLY A 241 10.29 -3.43 -20.44
C GLY A 241 9.36 -4.65 -20.36
N GLU A 242 8.83 -5.08 -21.50
CA GLU A 242 8.01 -6.30 -21.54
C GLU A 242 8.81 -7.53 -21.11
N ASN A 243 8.17 -8.41 -20.33
CA ASN A 243 8.75 -9.69 -19.94
C ASN A 243 9.05 -10.48 -21.22
N SER A 244 10.33 -10.76 -21.45
CA SER A 244 10.72 -11.73 -22.47
C SER A 244 10.53 -13.14 -21.90
N ASP A 245 10.00 -14.07 -22.70
CA ASP A 245 9.72 -15.44 -22.26
C ASP A 245 10.94 -16.07 -21.54
N GLY A 246 10.77 -16.40 -20.26
CA GLY A 246 11.76 -17.11 -19.44
C GLY A 246 12.80 -16.24 -18.73
N VAL A 247 12.70 -14.91 -18.80
CA VAL A 247 13.53 -13.99 -18.01
C VAL A 247 12.70 -13.44 -16.86
N VAL A 248 13.13 -13.71 -15.63
CA VAL A 248 12.57 -13.08 -14.42
C VAL A 248 13.11 -11.66 -14.34
N VAL A 249 12.20 -10.69 -14.26
CA VAL A 249 12.53 -9.26 -14.11
C VAL A 249 12.07 -8.73 -12.76
N ASN A 250 12.40 -7.48 -12.44
CA ASN A 250 12.09 -6.87 -11.14
C ASN A 250 10.61 -6.97 -10.76
N LYS A 251 9.67 -6.64 -11.67
CA LYS A 251 8.22 -6.81 -11.42
C LYS A 251 7.73 -8.25 -11.19
N ASP A 252 8.52 -9.26 -11.54
CA ASP A 252 8.18 -10.66 -11.24
C ASP A 252 8.58 -11.05 -9.81
N LYS A 253 9.49 -10.29 -9.18
CA LYS A 253 10.02 -10.53 -7.84
C LYS A 253 9.13 -9.98 -6.72
N ILE A 254 8.29 -8.99 -7.01
CA ILE A 254 7.24 -8.55 -6.06
C ILE A 254 6.09 -9.57 -6.09
N THR A 255 5.77 -10.11 -4.93
CA THR A 255 4.80 -11.22 -4.77
C THR A 255 3.59 -10.85 -3.94
N GLU A 256 3.68 -9.83 -3.09
CA GLU A 256 2.56 -9.46 -2.21
C GLU A 256 2.56 -7.96 -1.90
N VAL A 257 1.39 -7.33 -1.92
CA VAL A 257 1.12 -6.08 -1.18
C VAL A 257 0.38 -6.47 0.09
N LYS A 258 1.09 -6.35 1.23
CA LYS A 258 0.59 -6.70 2.56
C LYS A 258 -0.09 -5.55 3.28
N GLN A 259 0.30 -4.32 2.95
CA GLN A 259 -0.23 -3.12 3.58
C GLN A 259 0.00 -1.91 2.68
N TRP A 260 -0.99 -1.01 2.57
CA TRP A 260 -0.91 0.23 1.80
C TRP A 260 -0.22 1.38 2.52
N GLY A 261 -0.26 1.36 3.86
CA GLY A 261 0.42 2.31 4.73
C GLY A 261 -0.41 3.56 5.00
N GLY A 262 -0.82 3.74 6.26
CA GLY A 262 -1.67 4.85 6.71
C GLY A 262 -1.07 6.24 6.48
N ALA A 263 0.26 6.35 6.48
CA ALA A 263 0.97 7.61 6.30
C ALA A 263 1.23 7.93 4.83
N ILE A 264 1.12 6.93 3.94
CA ILE A 264 1.44 7.13 2.53
C ILE A 264 0.30 7.90 1.87
N LYS A 265 0.62 9.13 1.48
CA LYS A 265 -0.26 10.00 0.71
C LYS A 265 0.00 9.77 -0.76
N TRP A 266 -0.69 8.79 -1.34
CA TRP A 266 -0.57 8.47 -2.75
C TRP A 266 -1.04 9.66 -3.59
N GLN A 267 -0.22 10.04 -4.57
CA GLN A 267 -0.52 11.07 -5.57
C GLN A 267 -0.82 10.45 -6.94
N SER A 268 -0.33 9.24 -7.21
CA SER A 268 -0.69 8.47 -8.39
C SER A 268 -0.58 6.98 -8.15
N MET A 269 -1.53 6.24 -8.75
CA MET A 269 -1.49 4.78 -8.84
C MET A 269 -1.34 4.31 -10.30
N SER A 270 -1.10 5.24 -11.24
CA SER A 270 -0.96 4.92 -12.66
C SER A 270 0.26 4.04 -12.92
N GLY A 271 0.02 2.80 -13.33
CA GLY A 271 1.04 1.80 -13.63
C GLY A 271 1.73 1.20 -12.39
N ALA A 272 1.11 1.32 -11.21
CA ALA A 272 1.75 0.98 -9.94
C ALA A 272 2.13 -0.49 -9.76
N PHE A 273 1.43 -1.43 -10.41
CA PHE A 273 1.76 -2.86 -10.40
C PHE A 273 1.57 -3.48 -11.79
N PHE A 274 1.82 -2.66 -12.83
CA PHE A 274 1.67 -3.06 -14.22
C PHE A 274 2.55 -4.28 -14.55
N GLY A 275 1.92 -5.38 -14.94
CA GLY A 275 2.59 -6.62 -15.33
C GLY A 275 3.26 -7.37 -14.18
N CYS A 276 2.96 -7.05 -12.92
CA CYS A 276 3.42 -7.82 -11.76
C CYS A 276 2.67 -9.15 -11.68
N ILE A 277 3.05 -10.12 -12.51
CA ILE A 277 2.27 -11.35 -12.74
C ILE A 277 2.15 -12.27 -11.52
N ASN A 278 3.08 -12.16 -10.56
CA ASN A 278 3.14 -12.97 -9.36
C ASN A 278 2.53 -12.26 -8.14
N LEU A 279 2.04 -11.03 -8.32
CA LEU A 279 1.53 -10.21 -7.23
C LEU A 279 0.14 -10.71 -6.77
N ASP A 280 0.01 -10.85 -5.46
CA ASP A 280 -1.26 -10.92 -4.73
C ASP A 280 -1.41 -9.67 -3.83
N VAL A 281 -2.64 -9.26 -3.55
CA VAL A 281 -2.94 -8.12 -2.67
C VAL A 281 -3.76 -8.63 -1.50
N THR A 282 -3.06 -8.89 -0.40
CA THR A 282 -3.61 -9.42 0.86
C THR A 282 -3.85 -8.32 1.89
N ALA A 283 -3.48 -7.08 1.56
CA ALA A 283 -3.69 -5.91 2.38
C ALA A 283 -5.15 -5.79 2.85
N THR A 284 -5.29 -5.46 4.14
CA THR A 284 -6.59 -5.29 4.81
C THR A 284 -6.86 -3.85 5.23
N ASP A 285 -5.85 -2.99 5.14
CA ASP A 285 -5.98 -1.55 5.26
C ASP A 285 -6.43 -0.93 3.92
N ILE A 286 -6.91 0.31 3.99
CA ILE A 286 -7.43 1.05 2.82
C ILE A 286 -6.40 2.12 2.46
N PRO A 287 -5.95 2.20 1.19
CA PRO A 287 -5.01 3.24 0.77
C PRO A 287 -5.67 4.63 0.87
N ASN A 288 -4.90 5.63 1.29
CA ASN A 288 -5.33 7.02 1.17
C ASN A 288 -5.16 7.48 -0.29
N LEU A 289 -6.29 7.57 -1.02
CA LEU A 289 -6.36 7.97 -2.42
C LEU A 289 -6.85 9.41 -2.62
N GLU A 290 -6.91 10.23 -1.57
CA GLU A 290 -7.48 11.59 -1.63
C GLU A 290 -6.83 12.46 -2.73
N ASN A 291 -5.54 12.27 -3.01
CA ASN A 291 -4.81 13.02 -4.05
C ASN A 291 -4.66 12.27 -5.37
N VAL A 292 -5.22 11.06 -5.51
CA VAL A 292 -5.08 10.23 -6.71
C VAL A 292 -6.19 10.55 -7.71
N THR A 293 -5.81 11.05 -8.88
CA THR A 293 -6.75 11.33 -9.99
C THR A 293 -6.70 10.30 -11.12
N ASP A 294 -5.65 9.49 -11.19
CA ASP A 294 -5.43 8.50 -12.25
C ASP A 294 -4.91 7.18 -11.67
N MET A 295 -5.62 6.09 -11.99
CA MET A 295 -5.26 4.72 -11.63
C MET A 295 -5.07 3.84 -12.88
N PHE A 296 -4.75 4.47 -14.02
CA PHE A 296 -4.52 3.79 -15.29
C PHE A 296 -3.61 2.57 -15.12
N ALA A 297 -4.11 1.40 -15.57
CA ALA A 297 -3.35 0.17 -15.66
C ALA A 297 -2.64 -0.25 -14.33
N MET A 298 -3.18 0.13 -13.17
CA MET A 298 -2.57 -0.16 -11.86
C MET A 298 -2.30 -1.65 -11.66
N PHE A 299 -3.27 -2.52 -11.96
CA PHE A 299 -3.18 -3.98 -11.82
C PHE A 299 -3.29 -4.71 -13.18
N ASP A 300 -2.90 -4.05 -14.26
CA ASP A 300 -2.83 -4.65 -15.58
C ASP A 300 -1.94 -5.92 -15.54
N ARG A 301 -2.48 -7.04 -16.04
CA ARG A 301 -1.84 -8.37 -16.10
C ARG A 301 -1.39 -8.95 -14.75
N VAL A 302 -1.95 -8.50 -13.62
CA VAL A 302 -1.73 -9.13 -12.31
C VAL A 302 -2.58 -10.40 -12.19
N LYS A 303 -1.95 -11.58 -12.28
CA LYS A 303 -2.69 -12.84 -12.45
C LYS A 303 -3.39 -13.34 -11.18
N PHE A 304 -2.81 -13.10 -10.01
CA PHE A 304 -3.27 -13.67 -8.74
C PHE A 304 -4.04 -12.66 -7.87
N PHE A 305 -4.55 -11.59 -8.47
CA PHE A 305 -5.30 -10.58 -7.74
C PHE A 305 -6.72 -11.06 -7.41
N GLU A 306 -6.93 -11.58 -6.19
CA GLU A 306 -8.26 -11.93 -5.66
C GLU A 306 -9.01 -10.72 -5.08
N GLY A 307 -8.35 -9.57 -5.01
CA GLY A 307 -8.98 -8.27 -4.79
C GLY A 307 -9.19 -7.84 -3.33
N GLY A 308 -8.69 -8.58 -2.33
CA GLY A 308 -8.61 -8.14 -0.94
C GLY A 308 -9.86 -7.38 -0.45
N ASN A 309 -9.66 -6.17 0.07
CA ASN A 309 -10.72 -5.22 0.46
C ASN A 309 -10.96 -4.11 -0.59
N ILE A 310 -10.58 -4.32 -1.87
CA ILE A 310 -10.56 -3.25 -2.87
C ILE A 310 -11.93 -2.60 -3.11
N GLY A 311 -13.03 -3.33 -2.92
CA GLY A 311 -14.39 -2.78 -3.00
C GLY A 311 -14.66 -1.64 -2.01
N GLN A 312 -13.85 -1.49 -0.96
CA GLN A 312 -13.98 -0.44 0.06
C GLN A 312 -13.13 0.81 -0.21
N TRP A 313 -12.39 0.86 -1.31
CA TRP A 313 -11.53 2.00 -1.63
C TRP A 313 -12.34 3.22 -2.01
N ASP A 314 -11.95 4.38 -1.48
CA ASP A 314 -12.51 5.67 -1.90
C ASP A 314 -11.85 6.11 -3.21
N VAL A 315 -12.57 5.95 -4.31
CA VAL A 315 -12.15 6.36 -5.66
C VAL A 315 -12.85 7.63 -6.13
N SER A 316 -13.49 8.38 -5.23
CA SER A 316 -14.32 9.54 -5.59
C SER A 316 -13.55 10.64 -6.32
N ASN A 317 -12.24 10.78 -6.12
CA ASN A 317 -11.39 11.76 -6.82
C ASN A 317 -10.80 11.24 -8.14
N VAL A 318 -10.98 9.96 -8.46
CA VAL A 318 -10.37 9.31 -9.62
C VAL A 318 -11.15 9.64 -10.88
N THR A 319 -10.43 10.04 -11.93
CA THR A 319 -11.00 10.40 -13.23
C THR A 319 -10.78 9.35 -14.31
N SER A 320 -9.79 8.47 -14.14
CA SER A 320 -9.42 7.41 -15.07
C SER A 320 -9.18 6.09 -14.34
N LEU A 321 -9.98 5.09 -14.71
CA LEU A 321 -9.87 3.67 -14.30
C LEU A 321 -9.54 2.78 -15.51
N SER A 322 -9.07 3.37 -16.61
CA SER A 322 -8.80 2.60 -17.82
C SER A 322 -7.71 1.55 -17.61
N HIS A 323 -7.93 0.34 -18.12
CA HIS A 323 -7.06 -0.83 -17.97
C HIS A 323 -6.73 -1.28 -16.53
N ILE A 324 -7.36 -0.73 -15.48
CA ILE A 324 -6.95 -1.00 -14.09
C ILE A 324 -6.87 -2.49 -13.73
N PHE A 325 -7.76 -3.34 -14.26
CA PHE A 325 -7.74 -4.81 -14.07
C PHE A 325 -7.55 -5.59 -15.37
N TRP A 326 -7.04 -4.95 -16.43
CA TRP A 326 -6.94 -5.59 -17.73
C TRP A 326 -6.07 -6.86 -17.67
N GLY A 327 -6.63 -8.01 -18.02
CA GLY A 327 -5.91 -9.29 -17.95
C GLY A 327 -5.60 -9.78 -16.53
N ALA A 328 -6.24 -9.22 -15.50
CA ALA A 328 -6.20 -9.75 -14.13
C ALA A 328 -7.08 -11.00 -14.01
N THR A 329 -6.55 -12.15 -14.45
CA THR A 329 -7.33 -13.36 -14.74
C THR A 329 -7.98 -14.03 -13.52
N SER A 330 -7.68 -13.61 -12.30
CA SER A 330 -8.34 -14.10 -11.07
C SER A 330 -9.25 -13.05 -10.42
N PHE A 331 -9.33 -11.83 -10.98
CA PHE A 331 -10.10 -10.76 -10.38
C PHE A 331 -11.60 -11.06 -10.43
N ASN A 332 -12.23 -11.14 -9.25
CA ASN A 332 -13.66 -11.38 -9.09
C ASN A 332 -14.21 -10.71 -7.82
N VAL A 333 -14.28 -9.38 -7.82
CA VAL A 333 -14.75 -8.59 -6.67
C VAL A 333 -15.88 -7.64 -7.08
N ASP A 334 -16.86 -7.49 -6.20
CA ASP A 334 -17.92 -6.49 -6.28
C ASP A 334 -17.38 -5.08 -6.01
N LEU A 335 -17.58 -4.16 -6.95
CA LEU A 335 -17.14 -2.76 -6.87
C LEU A 335 -18.33 -1.79 -6.78
N GLY A 336 -19.52 -2.27 -6.39
CA GLY A 336 -20.73 -1.45 -6.31
C GLY A 336 -20.62 -0.27 -5.34
N ASP A 337 -19.78 -0.39 -4.32
CA ASP A 337 -19.54 0.66 -3.31
C ASP A 337 -18.60 1.78 -3.80
N TRP A 338 -17.98 1.65 -4.98
CA TRP A 338 -17.12 2.68 -5.54
C TRP A 338 -17.93 3.89 -6.02
N ASP A 339 -17.59 5.08 -5.52
CA ASP A 339 -18.08 6.35 -6.08
C ASP A 339 -17.34 6.67 -7.38
N VAL A 340 -17.96 6.34 -8.51
CA VAL A 340 -17.43 6.60 -9.85
C VAL A 340 -17.95 7.90 -10.48
N SER A 341 -18.45 8.84 -9.67
CA SER A 341 -19.07 10.08 -10.16
C SER A 341 -18.13 10.93 -11.04
N ASN A 342 -16.86 11.00 -10.66
CA ASN A 342 -15.82 11.76 -11.36
C ASN A 342 -15.09 10.95 -12.46
N VAL A 343 -15.36 9.65 -12.59
CA VAL A 343 -14.69 8.79 -13.56
C VAL A 343 -15.21 9.10 -14.96
N THR A 344 -14.31 9.43 -15.87
CA THR A 344 -14.61 9.73 -17.29
C THR A 344 -14.11 8.66 -18.25
N ASN A 345 -13.27 7.73 -17.79
CA ASN A 345 -12.70 6.69 -18.63
C ASN A 345 -12.57 5.34 -17.88
N MET A 346 -13.29 4.32 -18.34
CA MET A 346 -13.25 2.93 -17.86
C MET A 346 -12.87 1.94 -18.98
N THR A 347 -12.21 2.44 -20.03
CA THR A 347 -11.86 1.64 -21.21
C THR A 347 -11.10 0.39 -20.81
N GLU A 348 -11.62 -0.77 -21.26
CA GLU A 348 -11.03 -2.09 -21.07
C GLU A 348 -10.80 -2.53 -19.60
N MET A 349 -11.41 -1.85 -18.62
CA MET A 349 -11.27 -2.12 -17.18
C MET A 349 -11.45 -3.61 -16.83
N PHE A 350 -12.52 -4.25 -17.33
CA PHE A 350 -12.83 -5.67 -17.08
C PHE A 350 -12.53 -6.58 -18.27
N ASN A 351 -11.64 -6.19 -19.18
CA ASN A 351 -11.29 -7.09 -20.28
C ASN A 351 -10.36 -8.21 -19.78
N SER A 352 -10.68 -9.46 -20.12
CA SER A 352 -9.90 -10.65 -19.76
C SER A 352 -9.73 -10.89 -18.25
N VAL A 353 -10.73 -10.49 -17.44
CA VAL A 353 -10.85 -10.85 -16.02
C VAL A 353 -11.74 -12.08 -15.82
N ALA A 354 -11.69 -12.70 -14.64
CA ALA A 354 -12.58 -13.81 -14.26
C ALA A 354 -13.73 -13.38 -13.36
N MET A 355 -14.13 -12.11 -13.42
CA MET A 355 -15.28 -11.59 -12.68
C MET A 355 -16.49 -12.46 -13.02
N ASP A 356 -17.29 -12.83 -12.04
CA ASP A 356 -18.53 -13.52 -12.30
C ASP A 356 -19.65 -12.51 -12.55
N CYS A 357 -20.76 -13.00 -13.07
CA CYS A 357 -21.87 -12.14 -13.45
C CYS A 357 -22.65 -11.58 -12.26
N ASN A 358 -22.53 -12.17 -11.06
CA ASN A 358 -23.15 -11.63 -9.85
C ASN A 358 -22.38 -10.40 -9.36
N ASN A 359 -21.05 -10.49 -9.29
CA ASN A 359 -20.20 -9.36 -8.92
C ASN A 359 -20.27 -8.24 -9.96
N TYR A 360 -20.32 -8.59 -11.26
CA TYR A 360 -20.52 -7.59 -12.31
C TYR A 360 -21.92 -6.94 -12.22
N ALA A 361 -22.97 -7.72 -11.93
CA ALA A 361 -24.32 -7.20 -11.72
C ALA A 361 -24.40 -6.24 -10.51
N ASN A 362 -23.86 -6.62 -9.35
CA ASN A 362 -23.84 -5.77 -8.16
C ASN A 362 -23.05 -4.49 -8.38
N THR A 363 -21.93 -4.57 -9.10
CA THR A 363 -21.14 -3.40 -9.49
C THR A 363 -21.99 -2.40 -10.27
N LEU A 364 -22.73 -2.87 -11.27
CA LEU A 364 -23.63 -2.03 -12.06
C LEU A 364 -24.78 -1.46 -11.21
N ILE A 365 -25.34 -2.27 -10.31
CA ILE A 365 -26.42 -1.83 -9.40
C ILE A 365 -25.94 -0.68 -8.52
N GLY A 366 -24.81 -0.86 -7.81
CA GLY A 366 -24.26 0.18 -6.95
C GLY A 366 -23.97 1.48 -7.70
N TRP A 367 -23.32 1.39 -8.87
CA TRP A 367 -23.03 2.59 -9.68
C TRP A 367 -24.30 3.30 -10.17
N ALA A 368 -25.39 2.58 -10.43
CA ALA A 368 -26.66 3.19 -10.85
C ALA A 368 -27.42 3.88 -9.70
N GLU A 369 -27.05 3.64 -8.43
CA GLU A 369 -27.64 4.33 -7.27
C GLU A 369 -27.06 5.73 -7.03
N HIS A 370 -25.93 6.05 -7.67
CA HIS A 370 -25.19 7.30 -7.51
C HIS A 370 -25.18 8.15 -8.78
N GLU A 371 -24.80 9.42 -8.65
CA GLU A 371 -24.58 10.28 -9.82
C GLU A 371 -23.31 9.82 -10.53
N VAL A 372 -23.42 9.43 -11.79
CA VAL A 372 -22.28 9.02 -12.61
C VAL A 372 -22.12 9.92 -13.84
N SER A 373 -20.89 10.00 -14.33
CA SER A 373 -20.55 10.70 -15.58
C SER A 373 -21.27 10.11 -16.79
N GLU A 374 -21.54 10.93 -17.80
CA GLU A 374 -22.22 10.48 -19.02
C GLU A 374 -21.25 9.89 -20.05
N GLY A 375 -21.72 8.97 -20.89
CA GLY A 375 -20.98 8.53 -22.09
C GLY A 375 -19.85 7.53 -21.85
N ILE A 376 -19.84 6.85 -20.70
CA ILE A 376 -18.82 5.84 -20.37
C ILE A 376 -18.98 4.60 -21.26
N VAL A 377 -17.86 4.04 -21.70
CA VAL A 377 -17.79 2.73 -22.37
C VAL A 377 -17.23 1.72 -21.38
N LEU A 378 -18.01 0.68 -21.09
CA LEU A 378 -17.63 -0.40 -20.19
C LEU A 378 -17.43 -1.72 -20.97
N SER A 379 -16.44 -2.51 -20.53
CA SER A 379 -16.08 -3.80 -21.14
C SER A 379 -17.26 -4.77 -21.23
N VAL A 380 -17.15 -5.73 -22.16
CA VAL A 380 -18.13 -6.81 -22.34
C VAL A 380 -18.04 -7.77 -21.17
N HIS A 381 -19.15 -8.00 -20.47
CA HIS A 381 -19.27 -9.06 -19.47
C HIS A 381 -20.71 -9.55 -19.31
N GLU A 382 -20.91 -10.76 -18.79
CA GLU A 382 -22.24 -11.27 -18.47
C GLU A 382 -22.74 -10.65 -17.16
N TYR A 383 -24.04 -10.30 -17.07
CA TYR A 383 -24.68 -9.82 -15.83
C TYR A 383 -26.03 -10.51 -15.62
N SER A 384 -26.43 -10.66 -14.36
CA SER A 384 -27.74 -11.20 -14.00
C SER A 384 -28.87 -10.23 -14.35
N ASP A 385 -30.06 -10.77 -14.61
CA ASP A 385 -31.31 -10.03 -14.83
C ASP A 385 -31.69 -9.10 -13.65
N ALA A 386 -31.15 -9.31 -12.46
CA ALA A 386 -31.29 -8.41 -11.32
C ALA A 386 -30.70 -7.00 -11.61
N ALA A 387 -29.64 -6.90 -12.41
CA ALA A 387 -29.02 -5.62 -12.78
C ALA A 387 -29.74 -4.89 -13.93
N GLN A 388 -30.81 -5.46 -14.50
CA GLN A 388 -31.44 -4.89 -15.70
C GLN A 388 -31.95 -3.45 -15.49
N ALA A 389 -32.48 -3.14 -14.30
CA ALA A 389 -32.91 -1.79 -13.96
C ALA A 389 -31.72 -0.81 -13.95
N ALA A 390 -30.60 -1.21 -13.35
CA ALA A 390 -29.38 -0.43 -13.29
C ALA A 390 -28.78 -0.20 -14.68
N VAL A 391 -28.71 -1.25 -15.52
CA VAL A 391 -28.27 -1.16 -16.92
C VAL A 391 -29.13 -0.17 -17.71
N ASN A 392 -30.45 -0.18 -17.52
CA ASN A 392 -31.32 0.79 -18.19
C ASN A 392 -31.02 2.23 -17.75
N THR A 393 -30.83 2.47 -16.45
CA THR A 393 -30.42 3.80 -15.93
C THR A 393 -29.10 4.26 -16.57
N LEU A 394 -28.08 3.40 -16.54
CA LEU A 394 -26.75 3.74 -17.07
C LEU A 394 -26.78 3.97 -18.59
N THR A 395 -27.46 3.12 -19.36
CA THR A 395 -27.47 3.20 -20.82
C THR A 395 -28.43 4.24 -21.38
N MET A 396 -29.63 4.39 -20.80
CA MET A 396 -30.67 5.29 -21.32
C MET A 396 -30.55 6.71 -20.76
N ASP A 397 -30.30 6.83 -19.45
CA ASP A 397 -30.28 8.14 -18.78
C ASP A 397 -28.88 8.74 -18.78
N LYS A 398 -27.83 7.91 -18.65
CA LYS A 398 -26.43 8.35 -18.60
C LYS A 398 -25.66 8.12 -19.91
N ASN A 399 -26.31 7.58 -20.95
CA ASN A 399 -25.72 7.34 -22.27
C ASN A 399 -24.46 6.45 -22.23
N TRP A 400 -24.38 5.51 -21.28
CA TRP A 400 -23.30 4.54 -21.23
C TRP A 400 -23.42 3.52 -22.37
N THR A 401 -22.28 3.02 -22.82
CA THR A 401 -22.19 1.85 -23.70
C THR A 401 -21.71 0.65 -22.88
N ILE A 402 -22.64 -0.21 -22.49
CA ILE A 402 -22.35 -1.47 -21.80
C ILE A 402 -22.44 -2.58 -22.84
N ASN A 403 -21.31 -3.19 -23.20
CA ASN A 403 -21.27 -4.22 -24.24
C ASN A 403 -21.54 -5.65 -23.70
N GLY A 404 -22.15 -5.77 -22.52
CA GLY A 404 -22.41 -7.04 -21.84
C GLY A 404 -23.63 -7.82 -22.36
N THR A 405 -23.77 -9.07 -21.93
CA THR A 405 -24.93 -9.93 -22.24
C THR A 405 -25.72 -10.23 -20.97
N GLU A 406 -27.02 -9.91 -20.96
CA GLU A 406 -27.93 -10.29 -19.87
C GLU A 406 -28.11 -11.81 -19.85
N VAL A 407 -27.99 -12.41 -18.67
CA VAL A 407 -28.31 -13.82 -18.40
C VAL A 407 -29.26 -13.93 -17.22
N THR A 408 -30.01 -15.01 -17.12
CA THR A 408 -30.92 -15.22 -15.97
C THR A 408 -30.13 -15.42 -14.69
N GLU A 409 -30.66 -15.02 -13.53
CA GLU A 409 -30.05 -15.30 -12.22
C GLU A 409 -29.67 -16.80 -12.04
N ALA A 410 -30.48 -17.71 -12.60
CA ALA A 410 -30.19 -19.14 -12.58
C ALA A 410 -28.97 -19.53 -13.43
N ALA A 411 -28.79 -18.92 -14.61
CA ALA A 411 -27.59 -19.11 -15.43
C ALA A 411 -26.37 -18.42 -14.82
N CYS A 412 -26.60 -17.30 -14.13
CA CYS A 412 -25.57 -16.54 -13.45
C CYS A 412 -24.95 -17.29 -12.27
N ASN A 413 -25.80 -17.99 -11.52
CA ASN A 413 -25.39 -18.85 -10.43
C ASN A 413 -24.89 -20.23 -10.91
N ASP A 414 -24.83 -20.46 -12.22
CA ASP A 414 -24.35 -21.70 -12.82
C ASP A 414 -22.85 -21.62 -13.16
N THR A 415 -22.06 -21.03 -12.26
CA THR A 415 -20.60 -21.02 -12.34
C THR A 415 -20.04 -22.08 -11.40
N LEU A 416 -19.56 -23.19 -11.99
CA LEU A 416 -18.89 -24.34 -11.36
C LEU A 416 -19.79 -25.22 -10.48
N SER A 417 -20.70 -25.93 -11.16
CA SER A 417 -21.09 -27.31 -10.85
C SER A 417 -21.05 -27.69 -9.36
N ILE A 418 -22.22 -27.66 -8.71
CA ILE A 418 -22.51 -28.46 -7.50
C ILE A 418 -22.07 -29.93 -7.73
N ASN A 419 -21.95 -30.40 -8.99
CA ASN A 419 -21.44 -31.72 -9.30
C ASN A 419 -19.93 -31.90 -9.03
N ASP A 420 -19.09 -30.87 -9.00
CA ASP A 420 -17.65 -31.05 -8.67
C ASP A 420 -17.43 -31.21 -7.17
N GLU A 421 -18.18 -30.50 -6.33
CA GLU A 421 -18.16 -30.73 -4.88
C GLU A 421 -18.82 -32.08 -4.52
N VAL A 422 -19.93 -32.44 -5.18
CA VAL A 422 -20.56 -33.76 -5.07
C VAL A 422 -19.63 -34.87 -5.58
N PHE A 423 -19.00 -34.70 -6.75
CA PHE A 423 -18.05 -35.65 -7.32
C PHE A 423 -16.83 -35.80 -6.43
N SER A 424 -16.24 -34.69 -5.97
CA SER A 424 -15.16 -34.69 -4.98
C SER A 424 -15.56 -35.49 -3.74
N ASN A 425 -16.78 -35.34 -3.22
CA ASN A 425 -17.28 -36.13 -2.09
C ASN A 425 -17.45 -37.63 -2.39
N THR A 426 -17.64 -38.03 -3.65
CA THR A 426 -17.67 -39.46 -4.07
C THR A 426 -16.29 -40.07 -4.28
N ILE A 427 -15.25 -39.25 -4.45
CA ILE A 427 -13.87 -39.71 -4.62
C ILE A 427 -13.19 -39.84 -3.25
N SER A 428 -12.54 -40.98 -3.01
CA SER A 428 -11.71 -41.21 -1.82
C SER A 428 -10.31 -41.69 -2.22
N VAL A 429 -9.33 -41.42 -1.37
CA VAL A 429 -7.93 -41.80 -1.59
C VAL A 429 -7.41 -42.57 -0.40
N SER A 430 -6.74 -43.69 -0.65
CA SER A 430 -6.29 -44.60 0.41
C SER A 430 -5.04 -45.38 0.02
N PRO A 431 -4.11 -45.64 0.97
CA PRO A 431 -4.05 -45.09 2.33
C PRO A 431 -3.67 -43.60 2.32
N ASN A 432 -4.18 -42.83 3.29
CA ASN A 432 -3.77 -41.44 3.52
C ASN A 432 -3.71 -41.22 5.05
N PRO A 433 -2.52 -41.11 5.66
CA PRO A 433 -1.21 -40.91 5.05
C PRO A 433 -0.71 -42.08 4.19
N VAL A 434 -0.01 -41.78 3.10
CA VAL A 434 0.55 -42.75 2.14
C VAL A 434 2.05 -42.94 2.35
N THR A 435 2.55 -44.16 2.17
CA THR A 435 3.99 -44.48 2.24
C THR A 435 4.62 -44.75 0.87
N SER A 436 3.93 -45.49 -0.01
CA SER A 436 4.48 -45.88 -1.32
C SER A 436 3.45 -45.91 -2.44
N LEU A 437 2.22 -46.38 -2.18
CA LEU A 437 1.18 -46.49 -3.21
C LEU A 437 -0.12 -45.85 -2.70
N LEU A 438 -0.63 -44.85 -3.43
CA LEU A 438 -1.93 -44.23 -3.19
C LEU A 438 -2.93 -44.73 -4.22
N THR A 439 -4.11 -45.17 -3.79
CA THR A 439 -5.19 -45.58 -4.68
C THR A 439 -6.34 -44.56 -4.64
N ILE A 440 -6.80 -44.16 -5.83
CA ILE A 440 -8.02 -43.38 -6.04
C ILE A 440 -9.20 -44.35 -6.17
N ASN A 441 -10.21 -44.20 -5.33
CA ASN A 441 -11.46 -44.93 -5.41
C ASN A 441 -12.59 -43.95 -5.74
N GLY A 442 -13.31 -44.23 -6.83
CA GLY A 442 -14.51 -43.49 -7.23
C GLY A 442 -15.78 -44.34 -7.21
N PRO A 443 -16.94 -43.75 -7.51
CA PRO A 443 -18.21 -44.46 -7.59
C PRO A 443 -18.24 -45.47 -8.76
N ALA A 444 -19.28 -46.32 -8.81
CA ALA A 444 -19.46 -47.26 -9.90
C ALA A 444 -19.54 -46.55 -11.26
N GLY A 445 -18.73 -46.98 -12.23
CA GLY A 445 -18.63 -46.31 -13.54
C GLY A 445 -17.58 -45.19 -13.60
N PHE A 446 -16.84 -44.93 -12.52
CA PHE A 446 -15.74 -43.97 -12.52
C PHE A 446 -14.64 -44.38 -13.51
N GLU A 447 -14.38 -43.50 -14.48
CA GLU A 447 -13.28 -43.60 -15.43
C GLU A 447 -12.34 -42.40 -15.26
N LEU A 448 -11.09 -42.66 -14.90
CA LEU A 448 -10.08 -41.64 -14.71
C LEU A 448 -9.59 -41.12 -16.07
N LYS A 449 -9.60 -39.80 -16.25
CA LYS A 449 -8.94 -39.12 -17.37
C LYS A 449 -7.52 -38.71 -16.98
N SER A 450 -7.35 -38.07 -15.82
CA SER A 450 -6.04 -37.66 -15.33
C SER A 450 -6.00 -37.53 -13.81
N ALA A 451 -4.83 -37.78 -13.22
CA ALA A 451 -4.54 -37.53 -11.82
C ALA A 451 -3.17 -36.84 -11.72
N SER A 452 -3.13 -35.67 -11.08
CA SER A 452 -1.91 -34.84 -10.97
C SER A 452 -1.66 -34.43 -9.52
N VAL A 453 -0.43 -34.63 -9.06
CA VAL A 453 0.01 -34.30 -7.70
C VAL A 453 0.83 -33.01 -7.74
N TYR A 454 0.51 -32.10 -6.84
CA TYR A 454 1.15 -30.80 -6.68
C TYR A 454 1.76 -30.67 -5.29
N SER A 455 2.92 -30.02 -5.19
CA SER A 455 3.44 -29.56 -3.90
C SER A 455 2.52 -28.49 -3.30
N ILE A 456 2.70 -28.19 -2.02
CA ILE A 456 1.98 -27.06 -1.39
C ILE A 456 2.30 -25.70 -2.02
N MET A 457 3.40 -25.58 -2.76
CA MET A 457 3.79 -24.39 -3.52
C MET A 457 3.20 -24.40 -4.95
N GLY A 458 2.25 -25.30 -5.24
CA GLY A 458 1.56 -25.36 -6.54
C GLY A 458 2.35 -26.01 -7.68
N LYS A 459 3.59 -26.48 -7.45
CA LYS A 459 4.39 -27.17 -8.48
C LYS A 459 3.87 -28.57 -8.73
N GLN A 460 3.54 -28.90 -9.98
CA GLN A 460 3.18 -30.27 -10.37
C GLN A 460 4.41 -31.18 -10.27
N VAL A 461 4.34 -32.20 -9.41
CA VAL A 461 5.44 -33.14 -9.14
C VAL A 461 5.21 -34.51 -9.76
N LEU A 462 3.95 -34.87 -10.04
CA LEU A 462 3.60 -36.16 -10.65
C LEU A 462 2.31 -36.00 -11.48
N SER A 463 2.21 -36.74 -12.59
CA SER A 463 0.97 -36.87 -13.36
C SER A 463 0.82 -38.31 -13.86
N THR A 464 -0.40 -38.83 -13.85
CA THR A 464 -0.72 -40.19 -14.27
C THR A 464 -2.15 -40.30 -14.78
N ILE A 465 -2.43 -41.38 -15.51
CA ILE A 465 -3.78 -41.80 -15.93
C ILE A 465 -4.22 -43.09 -15.21
N SER A 466 -3.45 -43.53 -14.21
CA SER A 466 -3.73 -44.71 -13.38
C SER A 466 -4.38 -44.32 -12.06
N THR A 467 -5.36 -45.10 -11.61
CA THR A 467 -5.96 -44.95 -10.28
C THR A 467 -5.01 -45.35 -9.15
N ASN A 468 -3.93 -46.07 -9.46
CA ASN A 468 -2.84 -46.36 -8.54
C ASN A 468 -1.66 -45.43 -8.84
N ILE A 469 -1.27 -44.63 -7.85
CA ILE A 469 -0.21 -43.62 -7.92
C ILE A 469 0.98 -44.10 -7.08
N ASP A 470 2.13 -44.29 -7.74
CA ASP A 470 3.41 -44.54 -7.06
C ASP A 470 3.95 -43.23 -6.47
N THR A 471 4.16 -43.21 -5.17
CA THR A 471 4.59 -42.04 -4.39
C THR A 471 6.00 -42.22 -3.81
N ASN A 472 6.75 -43.27 -4.18
CA ASN A 472 8.09 -43.55 -3.62
C ASN A 472 9.09 -42.41 -3.86
N ASN A 473 8.94 -41.68 -4.97
CA ASN A 473 9.83 -40.57 -5.33
C ASN A 473 9.39 -39.22 -4.74
N LEU A 474 8.30 -39.19 -3.97
CA LEU A 474 7.83 -37.98 -3.30
C LEU A 474 8.47 -37.91 -1.89
N PRO A 475 9.14 -36.79 -1.54
CA PRO A 475 9.56 -36.53 -0.16
C PRO A 475 8.38 -36.57 0.82
N SER A 476 8.66 -36.91 2.08
CA SER A 476 7.66 -36.79 3.16
C SER A 476 7.16 -35.35 3.25
N GLY A 477 5.85 -35.16 3.32
CA GLY A 477 5.27 -33.82 3.24
C GLY A 477 3.80 -33.83 2.83
N LEU A 478 3.26 -32.61 2.66
CA LEU A 478 1.89 -32.39 2.22
C LEU A 478 1.83 -32.14 0.72
N TYR A 479 0.82 -32.69 0.06
CA TYR A 479 0.57 -32.48 -1.37
C TYR A 479 -0.92 -32.35 -1.65
N ILE A 480 -1.23 -31.75 -2.79
CA ILE A 480 -2.57 -31.66 -3.35
C ILE A 480 -2.67 -32.61 -4.55
N LEU A 481 -3.71 -33.42 -4.58
CA LEU A 481 -4.04 -34.30 -5.70
C LEU A 481 -5.28 -33.77 -6.42
N LYS A 482 -5.11 -33.41 -7.70
CA LYS A 482 -6.19 -33.07 -8.62
C LYS A 482 -6.54 -34.30 -9.45
N ILE A 483 -7.81 -34.64 -9.52
CA ILE A 483 -8.35 -35.82 -10.21
C ILE A 483 -9.40 -35.34 -11.20
N GLU A 484 -9.32 -35.79 -12.45
CA GLU A 484 -10.27 -35.46 -13.51
C GLU A 484 -10.82 -36.76 -14.11
N ASN A 485 -12.13 -36.86 -14.29
CA ASN A 485 -12.75 -38.00 -14.98
C ASN A 485 -12.93 -37.74 -16.48
N THR A 486 -13.36 -38.76 -17.23
CA THR A 486 -13.59 -38.65 -18.68
C THR A 486 -14.74 -37.71 -19.06
N GLU A 487 -15.62 -37.38 -18.11
CA GLU A 487 -16.72 -36.41 -18.26
C GLU A 487 -16.30 -34.96 -17.98
N GLY A 488 -15.04 -34.73 -17.55
CA GLY A 488 -14.49 -33.40 -17.27
C GLY A 488 -14.74 -32.87 -15.85
N GLN A 489 -15.30 -33.69 -14.95
CA GLN A 489 -15.51 -33.33 -13.54
C GLN A 489 -14.20 -33.41 -12.76
N ILE A 490 -14.04 -32.53 -11.76
CA ILE A 490 -12.78 -32.37 -11.01
C ILE A 490 -12.98 -32.66 -9.52
N ALA A 491 -12.07 -33.45 -8.94
CA ALA A 491 -11.98 -33.68 -7.50
C ALA A 491 -10.59 -33.27 -6.97
N ILE A 492 -10.54 -32.58 -5.83
CA ILE A 492 -9.30 -32.16 -5.18
C ILE A 492 -9.19 -32.86 -3.82
N LYS A 493 -8.03 -33.49 -3.55
CA LYS A 493 -7.75 -34.20 -2.30
C LYS A 493 -6.41 -33.80 -1.71
N LYS A 494 -6.39 -33.58 -0.40
CA LYS A 494 -5.17 -33.42 0.40
C LYS A 494 -4.55 -34.78 0.66
N ILE A 495 -3.27 -34.95 0.36
CA ILE A 495 -2.52 -36.19 0.62
C ILE A 495 -1.33 -35.91 1.55
N VAL A 496 -1.07 -36.82 2.49
CA VAL A 496 0.06 -36.75 3.42
C VAL A 496 1.03 -37.88 3.09
N LYS A 497 2.23 -37.56 2.63
CA LYS A 497 3.31 -38.54 2.39
C LYS A 497 4.13 -38.72 3.66
N GLN A 498 4.23 -39.96 4.15
CA GLN A 498 5.10 -40.34 5.27
C GLN A 498 6.45 -40.82 4.78
#